data_AF-A0A2V7YSU2-F1
#
_entry.id   AF-A0A2V7YSU2-F1
#
_cell.length_a   1.000
_cell.length_b   1.000
_cell.length_c   1.000
_cell.angle_alpha   90.00
_cell.angle_beta   90.00
_cell.angle_gamma   90.00
#
_symmetry.space_group_name_H-M   'P 1'
#
loop_
_entity.id
_entity.type
_entity.pdbx_description
1 polymer ?
#
loop_
_entity_poly.entity_id
_entity_poly.type
_entity_poly.pdbx_seq_one_letter_code
_entity_poly.pdbx_strand_id
1 'polypeptide(L)'
;MLFDFLLDTYETERLKTLSVWSTFADQDLEFRPAQRIRTPREHMVHQCVSEDAWMKNMLGIDTGKPALPQTETRLDFIAHYADLSQQRLSALREKPEEWWREMTKFFEVERARSWIMLRRLTHSAHHRAQLVVYLRLLNHSVYSTYGPTADTGGLPANKAPTIYRPYDGEGPELPGPVGNVTERPTTAPVKRSLQRAAVRLREGEATLSAWQMVIDSPASFAATAHSSDGRRSSSRSCIRVSMCRRMNRRSNYNSWGRARLRRAELRDSARRSRALRFRPRYV
;
A
#
# COMPACT_ATOMS: atom_id res chain seq x y z
N MET A 1 -9.52 -14.06 -22.66
CA MET A 1 -10.32 -12.82 -22.87
C MET A 1 -9.45 -11.59 -22.62
N LEU A 2 -9.94 -10.39 -22.95
CA LEU A 2 -9.13 -9.15 -22.92
C LEU A 2 -8.48 -8.85 -21.55
N PHE A 3 -9.11 -9.25 -20.46
CA PHE A 3 -8.68 -8.93 -19.09
C PHE A 3 -7.99 -10.09 -18.36
N ASP A 4 -7.71 -11.22 -19.03
CA ASP A 4 -7.04 -12.38 -18.41
C ASP A 4 -5.70 -11.99 -17.79
N PHE A 5 -4.97 -11.04 -18.39
CA PHE A 5 -3.71 -10.56 -17.84
C PHE A 5 -3.85 -10.01 -16.41
N LEU A 6 -5.00 -9.42 -16.04
CA LEU A 6 -5.25 -8.95 -14.67
C LEU A 6 -5.47 -10.13 -13.71
N LEU A 7 -6.11 -11.21 -14.19
CA LEU A 7 -6.34 -12.43 -13.43
C LEU A 7 -5.03 -13.19 -13.20
N ASP A 8 -4.24 -13.39 -14.26
CA ASP A 8 -2.93 -14.04 -14.20
C ASP A 8 -1.96 -13.24 -13.31
N THR A 9 -2.04 -11.90 -13.41
CA THR A 9 -1.29 -11.02 -12.52
C THR A 9 -1.77 -11.18 -11.07
N TYR A 10 -3.07 -11.14 -10.79
CA TYR A 10 -3.57 -11.32 -9.42
C TYR A 10 -3.19 -12.68 -8.82
N GLU A 11 -3.28 -13.74 -9.63
CA GLU A 11 -2.91 -15.10 -9.23
C GLU A 11 -1.45 -15.20 -8.81
N THR A 12 -0.53 -14.57 -9.56
CA THR A 12 0.89 -14.59 -9.20
C THR A 12 1.24 -13.58 -8.10
N GLU A 13 0.60 -12.41 -8.08
CA GLU A 13 0.88 -11.34 -7.11
C GLU A 13 0.45 -11.71 -5.68
N ARG A 14 -0.67 -12.42 -5.51
CA ARG A 14 -1.06 -12.92 -4.18
C ARG A 14 -0.05 -13.95 -3.64
N LEU A 15 0.49 -14.81 -4.50
CA LEU A 15 1.50 -15.81 -4.12
C LEU A 15 2.83 -15.14 -3.74
N LYS A 16 3.26 -14.10 -4.46
CA LYS A 16 4.45 -13.31 -4.08
C LYS A 16 4.29 -12.65 -2.71
N THR A 17 3.08 -12.16 -2.40
CA THR A 17 2.78 -11.61 -1.06
C THR A 17 2.89 -12.67 0.03
N LEU A 18 2.25 -13.84 -0.18
CA LEU A 18 2.34 -14.97 0.74
C LEU A 18 3.78 -15.47 0.92
N SER A 19 4.55 -15.53 -0.17
CA SER A 19 5.96 -15.90 -0.18
C SER A 19 6.79 -14.97 0.71
N VAL A 20 6.60 -13.64 0.60
CA VAL A 20 7.27 -12.66 1.47
C VAL A 20 6.85 -12.83 2.93
N TRP A 21 5.56 -13.04 3.21
CA TRP A 21 5.07 -13.25 4.58
C TRP A 21 5.65 -14.51 5.22
N SER A 22 5.79 -15.57 4.43
CA SER A 22 6.29 -16.86 4.89
C SER A 22 7.76 -16.85 5.33
N THR A 23 8.52 -15.81 4.95
CA THR A 23 9.93 -15.63 5.34
C THR A 23 10.10 -15.02 6.74
N PHE A 24 9.10 -14.31 7.26
CA PHE A 24 9.15 -13.80 8.64
C PHE A 24 8.98 -14.94 9.65
N ALA A 25 9.40 -14.72 10.90
CA ALA A 25 8.99 -15.45 12.08
C ALA A 25 8.00 -14.61 12.91
N ASP A 26 7.29 -15.23 13.86
CA ASP A 26 6.32 -14.50 14.70
C ASP A 26 6.98 -13.39 15.54
N GLN A 27 8.23 -13.59 15.97
CA GLN A 27 8.98 -12.57 16.71
C GLN A 27 9.29 -11.32 15.88
N ASP A 28 9.27 -11.41 14.56
CA ASP A 28 9.59 -10.29 13.66
C ASP A 28 8.38 -9.38 13.46
N LEU A 29 7.17 -9.84 13.81
CA LEU A 29 5.92 -9.15 13.52
C LEU A 29 5.79 -7.78 14.19
N GLU A 30 6.57 -7.53 15.25
CA GLU A 30 6.64 -6.25 15.96
C GLU A 30 7.83 -5.37 15.55
N PHE A 31 8.68 -5.82 14.61
CA PHE A 31 9.82 -5.04 14.15
C PHE A 31 9.36 -3.72 13.53
N ARG A 32 9.86 -2.59 14.07
CA ARG A 32 9.53 -1.24 13.60
C ARG A 32 10.79 -0.44 13.30
N PRO A 33 11.22 -0.32 12.03
CA PRO A 33 12.48 0.35 11.70
C PRO A 33 12.45 1.87 11.90
N ALA A 34 11.26 2.49 11.94
CA ALA A 34 11.08 3.90 12.25
C ALA A 34 9.72 4.17 12.90
N GLN A 35 9.60 5.24 13.71
CA GLN A 35 8.36 5.50 14.46
C GLN A 35 7.09 5.65 13.59
N ARG A 36 7.23 6.13 12.35
CA ARG A 36 6.11 6.45 11.45
C ARG A 36 5.84 5.40 10.36
N ILE A 37 6.47 4.24 10.45
CA ILE A 37 6.27 3.15 9.47
C ILE A 37 5.60 1.96 10.16
N ARG A 38 4.79 1.20 9.40
CA ARG A 38 4.06 0.04 9.93
C ARG A 38 5.00 -1.10 10.32
N THR A 39 4.64 -1.93 11.29
CA THR A 39 5.31 -3.22 11.54
C THR A 39 4.91 -4.26 10.49
N PRO A 40 5.58 -5.44 10.39
CA PRO A 40 5.09 -6.52 9.54
C PRO A 40 3.65 -6.93 9.85
N ARG A 41 3.26 -7.05 11.13
CA ARG A 41 1.85 -7.31 11.50
C ARG A 41 0.92 -6.26 10.94
N GLU A 42 1.22 -4.98 11.16
CA GLU A 42 0.38 -3.87 10.67
C GLU A 42 0.30 -3.85 9.13
N HIS A 43 1.34 -4.29 8.42
CA HIS A 43 1.31 -4.50 6.97
C HIS A 43 0.41 -5.67 6.56
N MET A 44 0.45 -6.80 7.26
CA MET A 44 -0.43 -7.95 7.00
C MET A 44 -1.90 -7.59 7.26
N VAL A 45 -2.18 -6.92 8.38
CA VAL A 45 -3.50 -6.35 8.71
C VAL A 45 -3.97 -5.41 7.62
N HIS A 46 -3.13 -4.44 7.22
CA HIS A 46 -3.48 -3.48 6.18
C HIS A 46 -3.76 -4.17 4.84
N GLN A 47 -2.96 -5.16 4.44
CA GLN A 47 -3.20 -5.90 3.21
C GLN A 47 -4.56 -6.61 3.25
N CYS A 48 -4.85 -7.34 4.31
CA CYS A 48 -6.09 -8.08 4.47
C CYS A 48 -7.33 -7.16 4.49
N VAL A 49 -7.34 -6.14 5.36
CA VAL A 49 -8.46 -5.21 5.53
C VAL A 49 -8.66 -4.35 4.28
N SER A 50 -7.58 -3.80 3.72
CA SER A 50 -7.70 -2.95 2.55
C SER A 50 -8.14 -3.73 1.31
N GLU A 51 -7.68 -4.97 1.13
CA GLU A 51 -8.09 -5.76 -0.02
C GLU A 51 -9.54 -6.19 0.09
N ASP A 52 -9.95 -6.63 1.28
CA ASP A 52 -11.34 -6.97 1.56
C ASP A 52 -12.29 -5.80 1.27
N ALA A 53 -11.95 -4.60 1.76
CA ALA A 53 -12.76 -3.41 1.54
C ALA A 53 -12.84 -3.01 0.05
N TRP A 54 -11.75 -3.15 -0.72
CA TRP A 54 -11.76 -2.85 -2.15
C TRP A 54 -12.60 -3.87 -2.92
N MET A 55 -12.40 -5.16 -2.64
CA MET A 55 -13.14 -6.24 -3.29
C MET A 55 -14.64 -6.10 -3.04
N LYS A 56 -15.07 -5.88 -1.79
CA LYS A 56 -16.48 -5.72 -1.43
C LYS A 56 -17.08 -4.44 -2.01
N ASN A 57 -16.50 -3.29 -1.67
CA ASN A 57 -17.17 -2.01 -1.88
C ASN A 57 -17.00 -1.45 -3.29
N MET A 58 -15.94 -1.83 -4.00
CA MET A 58 -15.66 -1.29 -5.35
C MET A 58 -15.93 -2.34 -6.42
N LEU A 59 -15.58 -3.60 -6.15
CA LEU A 59 -15.72 -4.69 -7.11
C LEU A 59 -16.96 -5.57 -6.84
N GLY A 60 -17.66 -5.42 -5.72
CA GLY A 60 -18.84 -6.25 -5.42
C GLY A 60 -18.51 -7.74 -5.25
N ILE A 61 -17.30 -8.04 -4.76
CA ILE A 61 -16.84 -9.41 -4.47
C ILE A 61 -16.72 -9.55 -2.96
N ASP A 62 -17.64 -10.33 -2.39
CA ASP A 62 -17.71 -10.63 -0.97
C ASP A 62 -17.47 -12.12 -0.74
N THR A 63 -16.52 -12.46 0.14
CA THR A 63 -16.22 -13.85 0.54
C THR A 63 -17.08 -14.34 1.70
N GLY A 64 -17.89 -13.46 2.30
CA GLY A 64 -18.70 -13.75 3.50
C GLY A 64 -17.90 -13.97 4.78
N LYS A 65 -16.56 -13.86 4.72
CA LYS A 65 -15.65 -14.11 5.83
C LYS A 65 -15.08 -12.80 6.40
N PRO A 66 -14.67 -12.77 7.69
CA PRO A 66 -13.96 -11.63 8.27
C PRO A 66 -12.67 -11.33 7.49
N ALA A 67 -12.30 -10.04 7.42
CA ALA A 67 -11.09 -9.64 6.70
C ALA A 67 -9.81 -10.16 7.37
N LEU A 68 -9.80 -10.30 8.69
CA LEU A 68 -8.65 -10.73 9.49
C LEU A 68 -8.83 -12.16 10.02
N PRO A 69 -7.73 -12.91 10.23
CA PRO A 69 -7.79 -14.15 10.98
C PRO A 69 -8.23 -13.90 12.43
N GLN A 70 -8.66 -14.95 13.12
CA GLN A 70 -9.05 -14.88 14.53
C GLN A 70 -7.86 -14.53 15.44
N THR A 71 -6.68 -15.06 15.11
CA THR A 71 -5.43 -14.79 15.82
C THR A 71 -4.43 -14.22 14.82
N GLU A 72 -3.68 -13.21 15.23
CA GLU A 72 -2.73 -12.49 14.37
C GLU A 72 -1.32 -13.09 14.42
N THR A 73 -1.22 -14.43 14.34
CA THR A 73 0.07 -15.11 14.09
C THR A 73 0.39 -15.07 12.59
N ARG A 74 1.67 -15.22 12.25
CA ARG A 74 2.13 -15.28 10.86
C ARG A 74 1.41 -16.38 10.08
N LEU A 75 1.31 -17.58 10.65
CA LEU A 75 0.68 -18.71 9.96
C LEU A 75 -0.82 -18.49 9.77
N ASP A 76 -1.50 -17.92 10.76
CA ASP A 76 -2.92 -17.59 10.64
C ASP A 76 -3.17 -16.52 9.55
N PHE A 77 -2.32 -15.50 9.45
CA PHE A 77 -2.38 -14.53 8.34
C PHE A 77 -2.18 -15.20 6.98
N ILE A 78 -1.19 -16.09 6.86
CA ILE A 78 -0.88 -16.80 5.60
C ILE A 78 -2.06 -17.67 5.18
N ALA A 79 -2.56 -18.53 6.07
CA ALA A 79 -3.66 -19.44 5.78
C ALA A 79 -4.94 -18.66 5.41
N HIS A 80 -5.28 -17.65 6.20
CA HIS A 80 -6.48 -16.83 5.98
C HIS A 80 -6.41 -16.04 4.67
N TYR A 81 -5.30 -15.36 4.41
CA TYR A 81 -5.14 -14.58 3.18
C TYR A 81 -5.06 -15.48 1.93
N ALA A 82 -4.43 -16.65 2.01
CA ALA A 82 -4.39 -17.61 0.91
C ALA A 82 -5.80 -18.07 0.52
N ASP A 83 -6.62 -18.46 1.50
CA ASP A 83 -8.00 -18.86 1.29
C ASP A 83 -8.86 -17.74 0.68
N LEU A 84 -8.86 -16.54 1.29
CA LEU A 84 -9.69 -15.44 0.82
C LEU A 84 -9.27 -14.91 -0.55
N SER A 85 -7.97 -14.79 -0.81
CA SER A 85 -7.46 -14.37 -2.12
C SER A 85 -7.75 -15.40 -3.21
N GLN A 86 -7.78 -16.69 -2.88
CA GLN A 86 -8.22 -17.75 -3.81
C GLN A 86 -9.70 -17.63 -4.15
N GLN A 87 -10.57 -17.46 -3.15
CA GLN A 87 -12.00 -17.30 -3.38
C GLN A 87 -12.30 -16.05 -4.23
N ARG A 88 -11.60 -14.94 -3.96
CA ARG A 88 -11.69 -13.71 -4.77
C ARG A 88 -11.25 -13.96 -6.21
N LEU A 89 -10.13 -14.68 -6.42
CA LEU A 89 -9.65 -15.03 -7.77
C LEU A 89 -10.69 -15.88 -8.52
N SER A 90 -11.27 -16.88 -7.86
CA SER A 90 -12.33 -17.71 -8.45
C SER A 90 -13.54 -16.87 -8.86
N ALA A 91 -14.02 -15.99 -7.98
CA ALA A 91 -15.13 -15.08 -8.27
C ALA A 91 -14.82 -14.06 -9.38
N LEU A 92 -13.56 -13.62 -9.51
CA LEU A 92 -13.11 -12.75 -10.60
C LEU A 92 -13.09 -13.47 -11.95
N ARG A 93 -12.71 -14.76 -11.97
CA ARG A 93 -12.69 -15.59 -13.19
C ARG A 93 -14.08 -15.82 -13.77
N GLU A 94 -15.12 -15.76 -12.95
CA GLU A 94 -16.52 -15.89 -13.37
C GLU A 94 -17.09 -14.61 -14.00
N LYS A 95 -16.38 -13.48 -13.92
CA LYS A 95 -16.92 -12.20 -14.42
C LYS A 95 -16.80 -12.11 -15.94
N PRO A 96 -17.90 -11.74 -16.64
CA PRO A 96 -17.86 -11.54 -18.08
C PRO A 96 -17.06 -10.27 -18.44
N GLU A 97 -16.65 -10.13 -19.71
CA GLU A 97 -15.81 -9.01 -20.14
C GLU A 97 -16.47 -7.64 -19.88
N GLU A 98 -17.78 -7.54 -20.04
CA GLU A 98 -18.56 -6.32 -19.83
C GLU A 98 -18.43 -5.82 -18.39
N TRP A 99 -18.40 -6.74 -17.42
CA TRP A 99 -18.27 -6.40 -15.99
C TRP A 99 -16.94 -5.67 -15.69
N TRP A 100 -15.88 -5.97 -16.44
CA TRP A 100 -14.57 -5.32 -16.29
C TRP A 100 -14.53 -3.89 -16.86
N ARG A 101 -15.42 -3.60 -17.82
CA ARG A 101 -15.57 -2.30 -18.47
C ARG A 101 -16.53 -1.38 -17.73
N GLU A 102 -17.46 -1.95 -16.97
CA GLU A 102 -18.41 -1.18 -16.16
C GLU A 102 -17.70 -0.21 -15.21
N MET A 103 -18.27 1.00 -15.14
CA MET A 103 -17.84 2.05 -14.22
C MET A 103 -18.43 1.77 -12.83
N THR A 104 -17.61 1.97 -11.81
CA THR A 104 -18.02 1.88 -10.41
C THR A 104 -17.35 2.99 -9.61
N LYS A 105 -17.86 3.21 -8.41
CA LYS A 105 -17.34 4.23 -7.51
C LYS A 105 -15.97 3.81 -6.95
N PHE A 106 -14.95 4.57 -7.30
CA PHE A 106 -13.62 4.54 -6.70
C PHE A 106 -13.46 5.79 -5.82
N PHE A 107 -13.83 5.67 -4.56
CA PHE A 107 -13.94 6.80 -3.63
C PHE A 107 -14.84 7.91 -4.20
N GLU A 108 -14.33 9.11 -4.50
CA GLU A 108 -15.10 10.24 -5.00
C GLU A 108 -15.20 10.29 -6.53
N VAL A 109 -14.55 9.38 -7.25
CA VAL A 109 -14.54 9.34 -8.71
C VAL A 109 -15.10 8.03 -9.26
N GLU A 110 -15.56 8.03 -10.50
CA GLU A 110 -15.94 6.80 -11.20
C GLU A 110 -14.78 6.27 -12.04
N ARG A 111 -14.54 4.96 -11.98
CA ARG A 111 -13.51 4.27 -12.77
C ARG A 111 -14.01 2.90 -13.18
N ALA A 112 -13.49 2.40 -14.32
CA ALA A 112 -13.76 1.04 -14.76
C ALA A 112 -13.21 0.03 -13.74
N ARG A 113 -13.89 -1.11 -13.54
CA ARG A 113 -13.44 -2.16 -12.61
C ARG A 113 -12.04 -2.68 -12.92
N SER A 114 -11.70 -2.83 -14.20
CA SER A 114 -10.34 -3.18 -14.66
C SER A 114 -9.27 -2.20 -14.18
N TRP A 115 -9.56 -0.90 -14.23
CA TRP A 115 -8.65 0.13 -13.71
C TRP A 115 -8.47 0.02 -12.20
N ILE A 116 -9.56 -0.20 -11.45
CA ILE A 116 -9.51 -0.38 -10.00
C ILE A 116 -8.71 -1.63 -9.63
N MET A 117 -8.88 -2.72 -10.38
CA MET A 117 -8.12 -3.95 -10.16
C MET A 117 -6.61 -3.72 -10.36
N LEU A 118 -6.21 -3.02 -11.42
CA LEU A 118 -4.80 -2.64 -11.61
C LEU A 118 -4.26 -1.81 -10.43
N ARG A 119 -5.05 -0.88 -9.90
CA ARG A 119 -4.67 -0.10 -8.71
C ARG A 119 -4.56 -0.96 -7.46
N ARG A 120 -5.41 -1.97 -7.30
CA ARG A 120 -5.32 -2.94 -6.20
C ARG A 120 -4.03 -3.76 -6.28
N LEU A 121 -3.67 -4.23 -7.48
CA LEU A 121 -2.43 -4.98 -7.72
C LEU A 121 -1.20 -4.15 -7.37
N THR A 122 -1.12 -2.92 -7.88
CA THR A 122 0.02 -2.01 -7.62
C THR A 122 0.11 -1.59 -6.14
N HIS A 123 -1.02 -1.42 -5.45
CA HIS A 123 -1.04 -1.16 -4.01
C HIS A 123 -0.52 -2.35 -3.19
N SER A 124 -0.89 -3.58 -3.55
CA SER A 124 -0.33 -4.80 -2.93
C SER A 124 1.18 -4.90 -3.16
N ALA A 125 1.64 -4.69 -4.39
CA ALA A 125 3.07 -4.72 -4.73
C ALA A 125 3.88 -3.66 -3.97
N HIS A 126 3.33 -2.45 -3.83
CA HIS A 126 3.94 -1.36 -3.06
C HIS A 126 4.20 -1.74 -1.60
N HIS A 127 3.21 -2.30 -0.91
CA HIS A 127 3.37 -2.72 0.49
C HIS A 127 4.23 -3.97 0.65
N ARG A 128 4.17 -4.91 -0.30
CA ARG A 128 5.08 -6.06 -0.32
C ARG A 128 6.54 -5.61 -0.45
N ALA A 129 6.85 -4.63 -1.29
CA ALA A 129 8.19 -4.11 -1.44
C ALA A 129 8.74 -3.49 -0.13
N GLN A 130 7.89 -2.85 0.67
CA GLN A 130 8.28 -2.36 2.01
C GLN A 130 8.69 -3.51 2.93
N LEU A 131 7.92 -4.61 2.94
CA LEU A 131 8.26 -5.81 3.72
C LEU A 131 9.55 -6.49 3.25
N VAL A 132 9.84 -6.49 1.95
CA VAL A 132 11.12 -7.01 1.42
C VAL A 132 12.31 -6.26 2.00
N VAL A 133 12.21 -4.93 2.17
CA VAL A 133 13.24 -4.15 2.87
C VAL A 133 13.39 -4.59 4.32
N TYR A 134 12.30 -4.97 4.99
CA TYR A 134 12.35 -5.37 6.40
C TYR A 134 13.05 -6.70 6.57
N LEU A 135 12.80 -7.66 5.67
CA LEU A 135 13.53 -8.92 5.64
C LEU A 135 15.05 -8.67 5.56
N ARG A 136 15.49 -7.71 4.73
CA ARG A 136 16.90 -7.30 4.67
C ARG A 136 17.40 -6.70 5.98
N LEU A 137 16.62 -5.83 6.62
CA LEU A 137 17.00 -5.19 7.89
C LEU A 137 17.06 -6.18 9.06
N LEU A 138 16.25 -7.23 9.03
CA LEU A 138 16.25 -8.34 9.97
C LEU A 138 17.26 -9.44 9.63
N ASN A 139 18.04 -9.25 8.56
CA ASN A 139 19.03 -10.21 8.08
C ASN A 139 18.44 -11.57 7.68
N HIS A 140 17.21 -11.59 7.17
CA HIS A 140 16.63 -12.75 6.51
C HIS A 140 17.02 -12.82 5.04
N SER A 141 17.09 -14.05 4.53
CA SER A 141 17.18 -14.32 3.10
C SER A 141 15.94 -13.83 2.36
N VAL A 142 16.12 -13.26 1.16
CA VAL A 142 15.04 -12.75 0.32
C VAL A 142 14.98 -13.56 -0.97
N TYR A 143 13.89 -14.30 -1.12
CA TYR A 143 13.56 -15.03 -2.34
C TYR A 143 13.15 -14.08 -3.48
N SER A 144 13.12 -14.60 -4.71
CA SER A 144 12.70 -13.84 -5.88
C SER A 144 11.25 -13.34 -5.77
N THR A 145 10.99 -12.16 -6.32
CA THR A 145 9.63 -11.60 -6.45
C THR A 145 9.29 -11.23 -7.90
N TYR A 146 10.15 -10.47 -8.57
CA TYR A 146 10.07 -10.18 -10.01
C TYR A 146 11.32 -10.61 -10.78
N GLY A 147 12.25 -11.25 -10.09
CA GLY A 147 13.53 -11.68 -10.62
C GLY A 147 14.48 -12.06 -9.50
N PRO A 148 15.74 -12.35 -9.84
CA PRO A 148 16.76 -12.70 -8.87
C PRO A 148 16.98 -11.60 -7.83
N THR A 149 17.41 -12.01 -6.65
CA THR A 149 17.87 -11.11 -5.58
C THR A 149 19.34 -11.38 -5.28
N ALA A 150 19.96 -10.57 -4.42
CA ALA A 150 21.30 -10.85 -3.91
C ALA A 150 21.44 -12.26 -3.30
N ASP A 151 20.38 -12.87 -2.77
CA ASP A 151 20.45 -14.22 -2.20
C ASP A 151 20.23 -15.33 -3.24
N THR A 152 19.67 -15.01 -4.40
CA THR A 152 19.44 -15.99 -5.48
C THR A 152 20.50 -15.89 -6.59
N GLY A 153 21.72 -15.43 -6.28
CA GLY A 153 22.81 -15.24 -7.25
C GLY A 153 23.03 -13.80 -7.73
N GLY A 154 22.19 -12.85 -7.31
CA GLY A 154 22.36 -11.44 -7.58
C GLY A 154 21.84 -11.02 -8.95
N LEU A 155 22.74 -10.65 -9.86
CA LEU A 155 22.38 -10.03 -11.13
C LEU A 155 22.08 -11.08 -12.22
N PRO A 156 21.24 -10.75 -13.22
CA PRO A 156 21.09 -11.58 -14.42
C PRO A 156 22.42 -11.87 -15.14
N ALA A 157 23.40 -10.96 -15.07
CA ALA A 157 24.74 -11.15 -15.62
C ALA A 157 25.48 -12.35 -15.00
N ASN A 158 25.14 -12.72 -13.77
CA ASN A 158 25.68 -13.89 -13.07
C ASN A 158 24.90 -15.17 -13.40
N LYS A 159 23.95 -15.12 -14.34
CA LYS A 159 22.97 -16.19 -14.62
C LYS A 159 22.20 -16.61 -13.37
N ALA A 160 21.89 -15.62 -12.51
CA ALA A 160 21.22 -15.83 -11.24
C ALA A 160 19.81 -16.44 -11.46
N PRO A 161 19.46 -17.56 -10.81
CA PRO A 161 18.13 -18.16 -10.93
C PRO A 161 17.05 -17.28 -10.28
N THR A 162 15.82 -17.45 -10.77
CA THR A 162 14.62 -16.94 -10.11
C THR A 162 14.08 -18.06 -9.20
N ILE A 163 14.19 -17.88 -7.88
CA ILE A 163 13.82 -18.87 -6.87
C ILE A 163 12.72 -18.30 -5.99
N TYR A 164 11.51 -18.85 -6.10
CA TYR A 164 10.36 -18.45 -5.29
C TYR A 164 10.25 -19.32 -4.03
N ARG A 165 9.86 -18.72 -2.90
CA ARG A 165 9.53 -19.48 -1.68
C ARG A 165 8.08 -19.97 -1.76
N PRO A 166 7.80 -21.28 -1.63
CA PRO A 166 6.44 -21.74 -1.35
C PRO A 166 5.98 -21.16 0.00
N TYR A 167 4.71 -20.80 0.13
CA TYR A 167 4.20 -20.18 1.36
C TYR A 167 3.75 -21.20 2.40
N ASP A 168 3.48 -22.43 1.96
CA ASP A 168 2.91 -23.56 2.70
C ASP A 168 3.96 -24.61 3.11
N GLY A 169 5.24 -24.31 2.92
CA GLY A 169 6.33 -25.22 3.27
C GLY A 169 7.66 -24.52 3.52
N GLU A 170 8.70 -25.33 3.61
CA GLU A 170 10.07 -24.86 3.62
C GLU A 170 10.48 -24.36 2.24
N GLY A 171 11.26 -23.28 2.23
CA GLY A 171 11.83 -22.76 0.99
C GLY A 171 13.10 -23.51 0.60
N PRO A 172 13.42 -23.59 -0.69
CA PRO A 172 14.71 -24.12 -1.12
C PRO A 172 15.86 -23.29 -0.55
N GLU A 173 16.99 -23.93 -0.30
CA GLU A 173 18.22 -23.22 0.06
C GLU A 173 18.60 -22.24 -1.06
N LEU A 174 19.00 -21.03 -0.66
CA LEU A 174 19.36 -19.99 -1.60
C LEU A 174 20.88 -20.00 -1.84
N PRO A 175 21.34 -19.91 -3.10
CA PRO A 175 22.77 -20.00 -3.45
C PRO A 175 23.62 -18.86 -2.89
N GLY A 176 22.99 -17.80 -2.37
CA GLY A 176 23.66 -16.61 -1.88
C GLY A 176 24.15 -15.70 -3.01
N PRO A 177 24.90 -14.64 -2.66
CA PRO A 177 25.45 -13.70 -3.63
C PRO A 177 26.60 -14.32 -4.42
N VAL A 178 26.53 -14.20 -5.75
CA VAL A 178 27.62 -14.57 -6.66
C VAL A 178 28.16 -13.29 -7.31
N GLY A 179 29.47 -13.05 -7.21
CA GLY A 179 30.10 -11.88 -7.82
C GLY A 179 29.54 -10.53 -7.34
N ASN A 180 29.45 -9.56 -8.24
CA ASN A 180 28.82 -8.28 -7.95
C ASN A 180 27.30 -8.43 -7.89
N VAL A 181 26.68 -7.93 -6.81
CA VAL A 181 25.21 -7.92 -6.62
C VAL A 181 24.56 -6.58 -6.98
N THR A 182 25.34 -5.63 -7.49
CA THR A 182 24.86 -4.32 -7.93
C THR A 182 25.28 -4.07 -9.36
N GLU A 183 24.40 -3.48 -10.16
CA GLU A 183 24.67 -3.11 -11.56
C GLU A 183 25.74 -2.01 -11.71
N ARG A 184 26.13 -1.36 -10.60
CA ARG A 184 27.20 -0.37 -10.60
C ARG A 184 28.51 -1.03 -11.04
N PRO A 185 29.13 -0.59 -12.16
CA PRO A 185 30.44 -1.09 -12.57
C PRO A 185 31.46 -0.83 -11.45
N THR A 186 32.22 -1.86 -11.07
CA THR A 186 33.32 -1.74 -10.12
C THR A 186 34.46 -0.94 -10.75
N THR A 187 34.43 0.39 -10.64
CA THR A 187 35.55 1.26 -11.06
C THR A 187 36.37 1.82 -9.89
N ALA A 188 36.16 1.36 -8.65
CA ALA A 188 36.99 1.76 -7.52
C ALA A 188 37.03 0.69 -6.41
N PRO A 189 38.15 0.56 -5.67
CA PRO A 189 38.21 -0.31 -4.50
C PRO A 189 37.20 0.17 -3.46
N VAL A 190 36.33 -0.75 -3.02
CA VAL A 190 35.32 -0.49 -1.98
C VAL A 190 36.05 -0.18 -0.68
N LYS A 191 36.21 1.10 -0.33
CA LYS A 191 36.49 1.50 1.04
C LYS A 191 35.27 1.11 1.88
N ARG A 192 35.34 -0.06 2.53
CA ARG A 192 34.43 -0.42 3.62
C ARG A 192 34.64 0.57 4.76
N SER A 193 33.86 1.64 4.77
CA SER A 193 33.48 2.28 6.02
C SER A 193 31.98 2.53 5.99
N LEU A 194 31.23 1.66 6.65
CA LEU A 194 29.90 2.02 7.16
C LEU A 194 30.12 3.01 8.32
N GLN A 195 30.61 4.22 8.01
CA GLN A 195 30.49 5.32 8.95
C GLN A 195 29.01 5.72 8.95
N ARG A 196 28.32 5.38 10.03
CA ARG A 196 27.00 5.93 10.37
C ARG A 196 27.11 7.45 10.43
N ALA A 197 26.88 8.13 9.31
CA ALA A 197 26.66 9.56 9.31
C ALA A 197 25.27 9.81 9.93
N ALA A 198 25.23 10.48 11.08
CA ALA A 198 23.98 10.94 11.66
C ALA A 198 23.33 11.96 10.72
N VAL A 199 22.28 11.56 10.02
CA VAL A 199 21.48 12.46 9.20
C VAL A 199 20.73 13.41 10.14
N ARG A 200 21.13 14.69 10.18
CA ARG A 200 20.35 15.74 10.82
C ARG A 200 19.21 16.13 9.90
N LEU A 201 17.99 15.75 10.27
CA LEU A 201 16.78 16.21 9.61
C LEU A 201 16.56 17.69 9.95
N ARG A 202 16.51 18.56 8.93
CA ARG A 202 15.91 19.90 9.05
C ARG A 202 14.40 19.76 8.91
N GLU A 203 13.66 20.20 9.91
CA GLU A 203 12.21 20.34 9.82
C GLU A 203 11.91 21.56 8.93
N GLY A 204 11.26 21.31 7.79
CA GLY A 204 10.63 22.32 6.96
C GLY A 204 9.12 22.05 6.93
N GLU A 205 8.33 23.08 7.20
CA GLU A 205 6.89 23.01 7.33
C GLU A 205 6.16 22.73 6.00
N ALA A 206 5.11 21.89 6.09
CA ALA A 206 3.86 21.73 5.33
C ALA A 206 3.66 22.50 3.99
N THR A 207 2.91 22.05 2.98
CA THR A 207 2.11 20.85 2.67
C THR A 207 1.65 21.06 1.21
N LEU A 208 1.81 20.05 0.34
CA LEU A 208 0.98 19.92 -0.85
C LEU A 208 0.48 18.48 -0.89
N SER A 209 -0.84 18.30 -0.98
CA SER A 209 -1.47 16.98 -1.01
C SER A 209 -1.04 16.24 -2.26
N ALA A 210 -0.42 15.07 -2.09
CA ALA A 210 0.02 14.16 -3.16
C ALA A 210 -1.11 13.64 -4.09
N TRP A 211 -2.35 14.10 -3.89
CA TRP A 211 -3.53 13.70 -4.65
C TRP A 211 -3.84 14.58 -5.87
N GLN A 212 -3.20 15.75 -6.03
CA GLN A 212 -3.45 16.62 -7.19
C GLN A 212 -2.64 16.23 -8.45
N MET A 213 -1.60 15.39 -8.33
CA MET A 213 -0.74 15.02 -9.47
C MET A 213 -1.28 13.90 -10.38
N VAL A 214 -2.45 13.32 -10.09
CA VAL A 214 -2.94 12.11 -10.81
C VAL A 214 -4.29 12.32 -11.53
N ILE A 215 -4.87 13.53 -11.53
CA ILE A 215 -6.17 13.77 -12.20
C ILE A 215 -6.17 14.84 -13.29
N ASP A 216 -5.09 15.59 -13.52
CA ASP A 216 -5.06 16.58 -14.62
C ASP A 216 -3.98 16.24 -15.64
N SER A 217 -4.24 15.23 -16.47
CA SER A 217 -3.63 15.15 -17.80
C SER A 217 -4.77 15.08 -18.81
N PRO A 218 -5.13 16.20 -19.47
CA PRO A 218 -6.09 16.16 -20.57
C PRO A 218 -5.41 15.44 -21.73
N ALA A 219 -5.66 14.13 -21.84
CA ALA A 219 -5.40 13.41 -23.07
C ALA A 219 -6.49 13.80 -24.07
N SER A 220 -6.11 14.75 -24.92
CA SER A 220 -6.78 15.17 -26.14
C SER A 220 -7.17 13.98 -27.01
N PHE A 221 -8.46 13.67 -27.07
CA PHE A 221 -9.08 13.04 -28.22
C PHE A 221 -9.98 14.06 -28.91
N ALA A 222 -9.38 14.83 -29.81
CA ALA A 222 -10.14 15.56 -30.82
C ALA A 222 -10.40 14.60 -31.99
N ALA A 223 -11.57 13.95 -31.97
CA ALA A 223 -12.08 13.24 -33.14
C ALA A 223 -13.00 14.19 -33.93
N THR A 224 -12.48 14.64 -35.08
CA THR A 224 -13.20 14.99 -36.31
C THR A 224 -14.46 15.86 -36.19
N ALA A 225 -14.29 17.16 -36.42
CA ALA A 225 -15.36 18.03 -36.90
C ALA A 225 -15.61 17.77 -38.40
N HIS A 226 -16.83 17.37 -38.74
CA HIS A 226 -17.39 17.55 -40.08
C HIS A 226 -18.85 18.03 -39.99
N SER A 227 -19.12 19.01 -40.85
CA SER A 227 -20.39 19.61 -41.29
C SER A 227 -21.28 20.31 -40.25
N SER A 228 -21.17 21.63 -40.24
CA SER A 228 -22.30 22.55 -40.17
C SER A 228 -23.17 22.43 -41.43
N ASP A 229 -24.47 22.17 -41.30
CA ASP A 229 -25.51 23.14 -41.72
C ASP A 229 -26.91 22.70 -41.21
N GLY A 230 -27.75 23.70 -40.96
CA GLY A 230 -28.91 23.64 -40.08
C GLY A 230 -30.17 22.97 -40.62
N ARG A 231 -31.12 22.72 -39.71
CA ARG A 231 -32.44 23.40 -39.69
C ARG A 231 -33.25 23.00 -38.44
N ARG A 232 -34.04 24.00 -38.03
CA ARG A 232 -35.06 24.07 -36.97
C ARG A 232 -36.00 22.85 -36.93
N SER A 233 -36.46 22.46 -35.74
CA SER A 233 -37.83 22.79 -35.26
C SER A 233 -38.18 22.18 -33.89
N SER A 234 -38.90 22.98 -33.12
CA SER A 234 -39.84 22.71 -32.01
C SER A 234 -39.92 21.31 -31.38
N SER A 235 -39.89 21.27 -30.04
CA SER A 235 -41.12 21.15 -29.25
C SER A 235 -40.83 21.16 -27.74
N ARG A 236 -41.82 21.68 -27.02
CA ARG A 236 -41.88 21.92 -25.58
C ARG A 236 -42.09 20.60 -24.83
N SER A 237 -41.46 20.41 -23.67
CA SER A 237 -42.21 20.02 -22.47
C SER A 237 -41.49 20.47 -21.19
N CYS A 238 -42.28 21.06 -20.30
CA CYS A 238 -41.91 21.46 -18.96
C CYS A 238 -41.91 20.24 -18.04
N ILE A 239 -40.88 20.05 -17.21
CA ILE A 239 -41.09 19.60 -15.83
C ILE A 239 -40.18 20.42 -14.91
N ARG A 240 -40.85 21.14 -14.01
CA ARG A 240 -40.31 21.96 -12.94
C ARG A 240 -40.33 21.06 -11.69
N VAL A 241 -39.20 20.79 -11.05
CA VAL A 241 -39.20 20.33 -9.65
C VAL A 241 -38.24 21.18 -8.84
N SER A 242 -38.82 21.68 -7.76
CA SER A 242 -38.38 22.69 -6.82
C SER A 242 -37.15 22.27 -6.02
N MET A 243 -36.33 23.28 -5.70
CA MET A 243 -35.53 23.37 -4.48
C MET A 243 -36.29 22.81 -3.27
N CYS A 244 -35.61 21.98 -2.48
CA CYS A 244 -35.94 21.76 -1.08
C CYS A 244 -34.68 21.98 -0.24
N ARG A 245 -34.60 23.16 0.38
CA ARG A 245 -33.72 23.46 1.51
C ARG A 245 -34.42 23.02 2.80
N ARG A 246 -33.79 22.14 3.58
CA ARG A 246 -33.88 22.05 5.06
C ARG A 246 -32.71 21.17 5.52
N MET A 247 -31.65 21.72 6.13
CA MET A 247 -31.47 22.03 7.55
C MET A 247 -31.68 20.84 8.51
N ASN A 248 -30.73 20.73 9.46
CA ASN A 248 -30.60 19.84 10.62
C ASN A 248 -29.83 18.51 10.36
N ARG A 249 -28.78 18.09 11.09
CA ARG A 249 -28.27 18.44 12.43
C ARG A 249 -26.74 18.31 12.52
N ARG A 250 -26.13 19.22 13.27
CA ARG A 250 -24.76 19.12 13.84
C ARG A 250 -24.81 18.25 15.11
N SER A 251 -23.91 17.26 15.22
CA SER A 251 -23.48 16.51 16.43
C SER A 251 -22.71 15.28 15.89
N ASN A 252 -21.48 14.89 16.22
CA ASN A 252 -20.57 15.09 17.34
C ASN A 252 -19.12 14.97 16.82
N TYR A 253 -18.30 16.02 16.96
CA TYR A 253 -16.84 15.92 16.93
C TYR A 253 -16.29 16.96 17.90
N ASN A 254 -16.28 16.66 19.20
CA ASN A 254 -15.75 17.58 20.21
C ASN A 254 -15.22 16.89 21.48
N SER A 255 -14.61 15.70 21.36
CA SER A 255 -13.91 15.02 22.47
C SER A 255 -12.38 15.01 22.36
N TRP A 256 -11.78 15.39 21.23
CA TRP A 256 -10.32 15.37 21.05
C TRP A 256 -9.62 16.73 21.23
N GLY A 257 -10.36 17.85 21.13
CA GLY A 257 -9.79 19.20 21.26
C GLY A 257 -9.45 19.65 22.69
N ARG A 258 -10.14 19.12 23.72
CA ARG A 258 -9.94 19.52 25.12
C ARG A 258 -8.82 18.75 25.85
N ALA A 259 -8.40 17.60 25.31
CA ALA A 259 -7.31 16.81 25.88
C ALA A 259 -5.91 17.34 25.51
N ARG A 260 -5.80 18.11 24.41
CA ARG A 260 -4.53 18.66 23.93
C ARG A 260 -4.12 19.94 24.67
N LEU A 261 -5.09 20.76 25.10
CA LEU A 261 -4.83 22.00 25.82
C LEU A 261 -4.39 21.76 27.28
N ARG A 262 -4.90 20.72 27.97
CA ARG A 262 -4.48 20.41 29.35
C ARG A 262 -3.05 19.84 29.48
N ARG A 263 -2.47 19.26 28.40
CA ARG A 263 -1.07 18.75 28.44
C ARG A 263 -0.03 19.84 28.18
N ALA A 264 -0.41 20.96 27.56
CA ALA A 264 0.49 22.08 27.33
C ALA A 264 0.72 22.87 28.64
N GLU A 265 -0.33 23.10 29.43
CA GLU A 265 -0.24 23.85 30.69
C GLU A 265 0.52 23.09 31.80
N LEU A 266 0.43 21.75 31.83
CA LEU A 266 1.17 20.92 32.82
C LEU A 266 2.68 20.82 32.54
N ARG A 267 3.12 20.98 31.28
CA ARG A 267 4.55 20.95 30.92
C ARG A 267 5.27 22.27 31.23
N ASP A 268 4.55 23.39 31.19
CA ASP A 268 5.12 24.71 31.45
C ASP A 268 5.31 24.99 32.95
N SER A 269 4.44 24.42 33.81
CA SER A 269 4.60 24.45 35.28
C SER A 269 5.81 23.64 35.77
N ALA A 270 6.09 22.49 35.15
CA ALA A 270 7.23 21.64 35.50
C ALA A 270 8.59 22.23 35.10
N ARG A 271 8.65 23.06 34.04
CA ARG A 271 9.88 23.76 33.64
C ARG A 271 10.21 24.96 34.54
N ARG A 272 9.21 25.71 35.00
CA ARG A 272 9.43 26.85 35.92
C ARG A 272 9.85 26.42 37.33
N SER A 273 9.50 25.19 37.75
CA SER A 273 9.86 24.63 39.05
C SER A 273 11.30 24.11 39.16
N ARG A 274 11.98 23.86 38.02
CA ARG A 274 13.39 23.38 37.99
C ARG A 274 14.43 24.48 37.91
N ALA A 275 14.05 25.72 37.63
CA ALA A 275 14.96 26.87 37.52
C ALA A 275 15.26 27.59 38.85
N LEU A 276 14.66 27.15 39.97
CA LEU A 276 14.82 27.78 41.29
C LEU A 276 15.68 26.98 42.31
N ARG A 277 16.38 25.91 41.88
CA ARG A 277 17.19 25.05 42.78
C ARG A 277 18.69 24.97 42.48
N PHE A 278 19.27 26.00 41.86
CA PHE A 278 20.73 26.14 41.78
C PHE A 278 21.14 27.59 42.01
N ARG A 279 21.40 27.95 43.27
CA ARG A 279 22.28 29.07 43.63
C ARG A 279 23.39 28.51 44.52
N PRO A 280 24.67 28.57 44.12
CA PRO A 280 25.78 28.31 45.04
C PRO A 280 25.96 29.52 45.97
N ARG A 281 26.05 29.28 47.28
CA ARG A 281 26.53 30.26 48.26
C ARG A 281 28.06 30.29 48.22
N TYR A 282 28.64 31.49 48.20
CA TYR A 282 30.04 31.75 48.52
C TYR A 282 30.12 32.23 49.98
N VAL A 283 31.16 31.74 50.67
CA VAL A 283 31.58 31.91 52.08
C VAL A 283 30.73 31.18 53.11
#